data_AF-A0A2B7ZMX9-F1
#
_entry.id   AF-A0A2B7ZMX9-F1
#
_cell.length_a   1.000
_cell.length_b   1.000
_cell.length_c   1.000
_cell.angle_alpha   90.00
_cell.angle_beta   90.00
_cell.angle_gamma   90.00
#
_symmetry.space_group_name_H-M   'P 1'
#
loop_
_entity.id
_entity.type
_entity.pdbx_description
1 polymer ?
#
loop_
_entity_poly.entity_id
_entity_poly.type
_entity_poly.pdbx_seq_one_letter_code
_entity_poly.pdbx_strand_id
1 'polypeptide(L)'
;MGRTKANKQSGLCCPDWVFSNMSNVHVAKDRAWFAEYTPFKTELRDAYGMMKTPSPVVGIGTVDLATKCSPNQTGPGSRAVLHLKNVLHTPSAICNILGGPLFNDYKVTTGGEANSASSGSIKDSEGRCVAYFDSRKSRFQVRPCGPPYGPQLGPTAFKEGEAYMLSVLWPPSEQNRWHDHQNKAVAVLENPGYTSEEKAWLKKHYKSEFHFLRVNGLKIYKNEDREEGRLIVRAMMRAKEEDGDEDGRPRKRVRM
;
A
#
# COMPACT_ATOMS: atom_id res chain seq x y z
N MET A 1 5.47 47.82 -4.97
CA MET A 1 4.78 47.01 -3.93
C MET A 1 3.70 46.20 -4.62
N GLY A 2 3.76 44.86 -4.54
CA GLY A 2 2.80 44.01 -5.27
C GLY A 2 3.25 42.55 -5.41
N ARG A 3 3.61 41.91 -4.29
CA ARG A 3 3.75 40.45 -4.21
C ARG A 3 2.85 39.97 -3.09
N THR A 4 1.77 39.24 -3.41
CA THR A 4 1.24 38.07 -2.67
C THR A 4 -0.23 37.81 -3.02
N LYS A 5 -0.49 36.95 -4.02
CA LYS A 5 -1.71 36.11 -4.09
C LYS A 5 -1.52 34.80 -4.88
N ALA A 6 -0.28 34.32 -5.02
CA ALA A 6 0.01 33.08 -5.72
C ALA A 6 1.05 32.25 -4.95
N ASN A 7 0.70 31.74 -3.76
CA ASN A 7 1.35 30.54 -3.19
C ASN A 7 0.69 30.02 -1.88
N LYS A 8 -0.63 29.80 -1.86
CA LYS A 8 -1.30 29.15 -0.70
C LYS A 8 -2.09 27.88 -1.04
N GLN A 9 -2.13 27.48 -2.32
CA GLN A 9 -2.84 26.28 -2.78
C GLN A 9 -1.96 25.04 -2.90
N SER A 10 -0.63 25.16 -2.81
CA SER A 10 0.32 24.04 -3.02
C SER A 10 0.40 23.03 -1.86
N GLY A 11 -0.51 23.08 -0.89
CA GLY A 11 -0.54 22.19 0.27
C GLY A 11 -1.94 21.78 0.74
N LEU A 12 -2.98 22.11 -0.03
CA LEU A 12 -4.36 21.73 0.30
C LEU A 12 -4.73 20.45 -0.43
N CYS A 13 -5.21 19.46 0.31
CA CYS A 13 -5.66 18.18 -0.24
C CYS A 13 -7.12 18.25 -0.67
N CYS A 14 -7.46 17.57 -1.76
CA CYS A 14 -8.84 17.35 -2.17
C CYS A 14 -9.62 16.67 -1.03
N PRO A 15 -10.70 17.28 -0.52
CA PRO A 15 -11.49 16.72 0.56
C PRO A 15 -12.51 15.68 0.08
N ASP A 16 -12.69 15.55 -1.23
CA ASP A 16 -13.78 14.79 -1.81
C ASP A 16 -13.37 13.33 -1.96
N TRP A 17 -13.91 12.49 -1.09
CA TRP A 17 -13.77 11.04 -1.12
C TRP A 17 -15.11 10.42 -1.48
N VAL A 18 -15.27 10.07 -2.75
CA VAL A 18 -16.52 9.56 -3.33
C VAL A 18 -16.52 8.03 -3.31
N PHE A 19 -17.58 7.42 -2.80
CA PHE A 19 -17.80 5.99 -2.98
C PHE A 19 -18.35 5.69 -4.39
N SER A 20 -17.69 4.79 -5.11
CA SER A 20 -18.09 4.31 -6.43
C SER A 20 -17.98 2.80 -6.49
N ASN A 21 -19.11 2.11 -6.37
CA ASN A 21 -19.20 0.64 -6.50
C ASN A 21 -18.81 0.11 -7.90
N MET A 22 -18.80 0.98 -8.92
CA MET A 22 -18.33 0.64 -10.27
C MET A 22 -16.80 0.70 -10.42
N SER A 23 -16.07 1.19 -9.41
CA SER A 23 -14.61 1.27 -9.46
C SER A 23 -13.99 0.01 -8.87
N ASN A 24 -12.98 -0.58 -9.50
CA ASN A 24 -12.33 -1.80 -8.96
C ASN A 24 -11.11 -1.50 -8.07
N VAL A 25 -10.83 -0.23 -7.77
CA VAL A 25 -9.66 0.20 -7.00
C VAL A 25 -9.94 1.51 -6.25
N HIS A 26 -9.16 1.80 -5.22
CA HIS A 26 -9.13 3.11 -4.56
C HIS A 26 -8.21 4.08 -5.29
N VAL A 27 -8.56 5.37 -5.30
CA VAL A 27 -7.72 6.43 -5.88
C VAL A 27 -7.62 7.58 -4.91
N ALA A 28 -6.42 8.12 -4.76
CA ALA A 28 -6.19 9.40 -4.09
C ALA A 28 -5.50 10.37 -5.07
N LYS A 29 -5.97 11.61 -5.08
CA LYS A 29 -5.42 12.68 -5.91
C LYS A 29 -4.08 13.17 -5.38
N ASP A 30 -4.01 13.38 -4.06
CA ASP A 30 -2.90 14.07 -3.43
C ASP A 30 -2.01 13.13 -2.62
N ARG A 31 -0.68 13.24 -2.81
CA ARG A 31 0.34 12.42 -2.12
C ARG A 31 0.26 12.48 -0.59
N ALA A 32 -0.23 13.60 -0.03
CA ALA A 32 -0.28 13.82 1.41
C ALA A 32 -1.34 12.96 2.14
N TRP A 33 -2.20 12.23 1.41
CA TRP A 33 -3.10 11.24 1.99
C TRP A 33 -2.40 9.93 2.38
N PHE A 34 -1.25 9.63 1.78
CA PHE A 34 -0.61 8.33 1.89
C PHE A 34 0.27 8.20 3.12
N ALA A 35 0.04 7.16 3.92
CA ALA A 35 0.88 6.77 5.05
C ALA A 35 2.13 6.03 4.54
N GLU A 36 1.92 4.98 3.75
CA GLU A 36 2.98 4.28 3.02
C GLU A 36 2.89 4.59 1.53
N TYR A 37 4.03 4.58 0.83
CA TYR A 37 4.05 4.94 -0.59
C TYR A 37 5.22 4.33 -1.35
N THR A 38 4.87 3.63 -2.43
CA THR A 38 5.80 3.07 -3.40
C THR A 38 5.61 3.78 -4.73
N PRO A 39 6.62 4.52 -5.23
CA PRO A 39 6.61 5.01 -6.61
C PRO A 39 6.46 3.84 -7.58
N PHE A 40 5.37 3.83 -8.34
CA PHE A 40 5.03 2.75 -9.26
C PHE A 40 4.19 3.32 -10.39
N LYS A 41 4.75 3.29 -11.61
CA LYS A 41 4.08 3.83 -12.80
C LYS A 41 3.10 2.81 -13.35
N THR A 42 1.83 3.17 -13.33
CA THR A 42 0.73 2.39 -13.89
C THR A 42 -0.33 3.33 -14.48
N GLU A 43 -1.46 2.80 -14.92
CA GLU A 43 -2.52 3.58 -15.55
C GLU A 43 -3.91 3.15 -15.12
N LEU A 44 -4.82 4.11 -15.14
CA LEU A 44 -6.25 3.95 -14.92
C LEU A 44 -7.03 4.19 -16.21
N ARG A 45 -8.16 3.52 -16.34
CA ARG A 45 -9.19 3.78 -17.36
C ARG A 45 -10.48 4.18 -16.66
N ASP A 46 -11.41 4.78 -17.36
CA ASP A 46 -12.78 4.88 -16.85
C ASP A 46 -13.48 3.52 -16.99
N ALA A 47 -14.46 3.26 -16.14
CA ALA A 47 -15.18 1.97 -16.17
C ALA A 47 -16.08 1.79 -17.40
N TYR A 48 -16.30 2.85 -18.20
CA TYR A 48 -17.21 2.85 -19.35
C TYR A 48 -16.47 2.86 -20.69
N GLY A 49 -15.13 2.90 -20.71
CA GLY A 49 -14.32 2.94 -21.93
C GLY A 49 -14.41 4.26 -22.71
N MET A 50 -14.88 5.34 -22.09
CA MET A 50 -15.09 6.64 -22.72
C MET A 50 -13.80 7.49 -22.79
N MET A 51 -12.84 7.25 -21.90
CA MET A 51 -11.55 7.94 -21.88
C MET A 51 -10.69 7.47 -23.05
N LYS A 52 -10.33 8.42 -23.93
CA LYS A 52 -9.42 8.18 -25.06
C LYS A 52 -7.99 7.85 -24.61
N THR A 53 -7.55 8.45 -23.50
CA THR A 53 -6.20 8.27 -22.96
C THR A 53 -6.29 7.80 -21.51
N PRO A 54 -5.51 6.77 -21.11
CA PRO A 54 -5.43 6.34 -19.72
C PRO A 54 -4.96 7.47 -18.80
N SER A 55 -5.45 7.50 -17.56
CA SER A 55 -4.97 8.41 -16.53
C SER A 55 -3.69 7.87 -15.90
N PRO A 56 -2.60 8.65 -15.84
CA PRO A 56 -1.34 8.18 -15.28
C PRO A 56 -1.41 8.06 -13.76
N VAL A 57 -0.97 6.91 -13.25
CA VAL A 57 -0.75 6.66 -11.83
C VAL A 57 0.75 6.72 -11.55
N VAL A 58 1.14 7.48 -10.54
CA VAL A 58 2.56 7.73 -10.24
C VAL A 58 3.06 6.99 -8.99
N GLY A 59 2.17 6.39 -8.22
CA GLY A 59 2.53 5.44 -7.17
C GLY A 59 1.34 4.80 -6.49
N ILE A 60 1.64 3.86 -5.60
CA ILE A 60 0.67 3.02 -4.91
C ILE A 60 1.03 3.00 -3.44
N GLY A 61 0.04 2.96 -2.55
CA GLY A 61 0.31 2.91 -1.12
C GLY A 61 -0.91 2.64 -0.26
N THR A 62 -0.76 2.96 1.02
CA THR A 62 -1.84 2.85 2.00
C THR A 62 -2.32 4.24 2.42
N VAL A 63 -3.61 4.36 2.72
CA VAL A 63 -4.23 5.58 3.23
C VAL A 63 -4.98 5.24 4.51
N ASP A 64 -4.58 5.89 5.60
CA ASP A 64 -5.30 5.88 6.87
C ASP A 64 -6.21 7.11 6.93
N LEU A 65 -7.41 6.96 6.36
CA LEU A 65 -8.34 8.08 6.20
C LEU A 65 -9.11 8.30 7.49
N ALA A 66 -8.70 9.30 8.29
CA ALA A 66 -9.48 9.73 9.43
C ALA A 66 -10.82 10.35 8.98
N THR A 67 -11.93 9.78 9.40
CA THR A 67 -13.29 10.17 9.01
C THR A 67 -14.17 10.48 10.22
N LYS A 68 -15.27 11.20 9.99
CA LYS A 68 -16.34 11.32 10.96
C LYS A 68 -17.24 10.07 10.94
N CYS A 69 -17.54 9.53 12.11
CA CYS A 69 -18.36 8.31 12.26
C CYS A 69 -19.86 8.58 12.18
N SER A 70 -20.28 9.79 12.52
CA SER A 70 -21.70 10.18 12.57
C SER A 70 -21.84 11.68 12.30
N PRO A 71 -22.94 12.12 11.67
CA PRO A 71 -23.24 13.55 11.50
C PRO A 71 -23.52 14.26 12.84
N ASN A 72 -24.03 13.54 13.83
CA ASN A 72 -24.53 14.11 15.09
C ASN A 72 -23.55 13.97 16.26
N GLN A 73 -22.50 13.16 16.10
CA GLN A 73 -21.54 12.91 17.16
C GLN A 73 -20.42 13.95 17.13
N THR A 74 -20.12 14.53 18.29
CA THR A 74 -19.03 15.49 18.49
C THR A 74 -18.00 14.95 19.50
N GLY A 75 -16.85 15.61 19.63
CA GLY A 75 -15.79 15.20 20.55
C GLY A 75 -14.85 14.08 20.05
N PRO A 76 -13.94 13.58 20.91
CA PRO A 76 -12.89 12.63 20.53
C PRO A 76 -13.41 11.32 19.90
N GLY A 77 -14.53 10.79 20.40
CA GLY A 77 -15.16 9.56 19.88
C GLY A 77 -15.95 9.72 18.59
N SER A 78 -16.01 10.92 18.00
CA SER A 78 -16.72 11.16 16.73
C SER A 78 -15.92 10.80 15.48
N ARG A 79 -14.73 10.20 15.66
CA ARG A 79 -13.75 9.94 14.61
C ARG A 79 -13.34 8.47 14.61
N ALA A 80 -13.08 7.95 13.42
CA ALA A 80 -12.49 6.65 13.20
C ALA A 80 -11.54 6.73 12.00
N VAL A 81 -10.80 5.65 11.77
CA VAL A 81 -9.88 5.55 10.64
C VAL A 81 -10.39 4.48 9.69
N LEU A 82 -10.52 4.84 8.43
CA LEU A 82 -10.77 3.93 7.33
C LEU A 82 -9.43 3.55 6.71
N HIS A 83 -9.04 2.28 6.82
CA HIS A 83 -7.77 1.76 6.33
C HIS A 83 -7.94 1.29 4.88
N LEU A 84 -7.25 1.96 3.96
CA LEU A 84 -7.31 1.66 2.53
C LEU A 84 -5.96 1.13 2.06
N LYS A 85 -5.97 -0.06 1.46
CA LYS A 85 -4.77 -0.72 0.91
C LYS A 85 -4.73 -0.56 -0.61
N ASN A 86 -3.53 -0.57 -1.18
CA ASN A 86 -3.29 -0.51 -2.63
C ASN A 86 -4.02 0.69 -3.29
N VAL A 87 -3.99 1.86 -2.64
CA VAL A 87 -4.57 3.10 -3.17
C VAL A 87 -3.68 3.63 -4.28
N LEU A 88 -4.26 4.01 -5.42
CA LEU A 88 -3.51 4.55 -6.55
C LEU A 88 -3.40 6.08 -6.45
N HIS A 89 -2.18 6.61 -6.52
CA HIS A 89 -1.93 8.05 -6.55
C HIS A 89 -2.03 8.57 -7.99
N THR A 90 -3.09 9.34 -8.24
CA THR A 90 -3.43 9.87 -9.57
C THR A 90 -3.60 11.39 -9.48
N PRO A 91 -2.52 12.20 -9.62
CA PRO A 91 -2.59 13.65 -9.50
C PRO A 91 -3.59 14.33 -10.46
N SER A 92 -3.84 13.71 -11.62
CA SER A 92 -4.80 14.19 -12.62
C SER A 92 -6.26 13.89 -12.27
N ALA A 93 -6.55 13.09 -11.23
CA ALA A 93 -7.91 12.79 -10.82
C ALA A 93 -8.65 14.05 -10.34
N ILE A 94 -9.97 14.10 -10.55
CA ILE A 94 -10.81 15.22 -10.09
C ILE A 94 -10.99 15.16 -8.57
N CYS A 95 -11.19 13.95 -8.03
CA CYS A 95 -11.40 13.69 -6.61
C CYS A 95 -10.75 12.36 -6.19
N ASN A 96 -10.82 12.03 -4.90
CA ASN A 96 -10.47 10.71 -4.40
C ASN A 96 -11.66 9.75 -4.56
N ILE A 97 -11.38 8.45 -4.72
CA ILE A 97 -12.39 7.41 -4.98
C ILE A 97 -12.21 6.25 -4.01
N LEU A 98 -13.30 5.85 -3.36
CA LEU A 98 -13.45 4.60 -2.63
C LEU A 98 -14.10 3.57 -3.57
N GLY A 99 -13.29 2.65 -4.10
CA GLY A 99 -13.76 1.59 -4.99
C GLY A 99 -14.21 0.32 -4.28
N GLY A 100 -14.49 -0.70 -5.08
CA GLY A 100 -14.97 -2.02 -4.69
C GLY A 100 -14.12 -2.77 -3.66
N PRO A 101 -12.77 -2.64 -3.58
CA PRO A 101 -12.01 -3.30 -2.51
C PRO A 101 -12.44 -2.89 -1.10
N LEU A 102 -13.20 -1.78 -0.95
CA LEU A 102 -13.84 -1.40 0.31
C LEU A 102 -14.69 -2.52 0.91
N PHE A 103 -15.36 -3.33 0.07
CA PHE A 103 -16.24 -4.41 0.52
C PHE A 103 -15.49 -5.61 1.12
N ASN A 104 -14.17 -5.71 0.94
CA ASN A 104 -13.38 -6.81 1.50
C ASN A 104 -13.27 -6.71 3.02
N ASP A 105 -13.15 -5.48 3.53
CA ASP A 105 -12.87 -5.21 4.94
C ASP A 105 -14.05 -4.52 5.65
N TYR A 106 -14.99 -3.93 4.90
CA TYR A 106 -16.05 -3.09 5.45
C TYR A 106 -17.44 -3.44 4.90
N LYS A 107 -18.44 -3.31 5.78
CA LYS A 107 -19.85 -3.33 5.40
C LYS A 107 -20.29 -1.94 4.96
N VAL A 108 -20.49 -1.77 3.66
CA VAL A 108 -21.02 -0.54 3.07
C VAL A 108 -22.53 -0.65 2.91
N THR A 109 -23.26 0.33 3.41
CA THR A 109 -24.72 0.44 3.23
C THR A 109 -25.04 1.78 2.58
N THR A 110 -25.75 1.73 1.46
CA THR A 110 -26.29 2.90 0.76
C THR A 110 -27.81 2.93 0.93
N GLY A 111 -28.39 4.12 0.96
CA GLY A 111 -29.80 4.30 1.33
C GLY A 111 -29.92 4.56 2.82
N GLY A 112 -30.00 5.84 3.19
CA GLY A 112 -30.30 6.27 4.55
C GLY A 112 -31.80 6.41 4.78
N GLU A 113 -32.21 6.63 6.03
CA GLU A 113 -33.57 7.05 6.34
C GLU A 113 -33.89 8.38 5.63
N ALA A 114 -35.13 8.50 5.14
CA ALA A 114 -35.61 9.76 4.57
C ALA A 114 -35.43 10.90 5.59
N ASN A 115 -34.90 12.03 5.13
CA ASN A 115 -34.57 13.21 5.94
C ASN A 115 -33.44 13.02 6.98
N SER A 116 -32.63 11.96 6.88
CA SER A 116 -31.42 11.80 7.69
C SER A 116 -30.26 12.66 7.17
N ALA A 117 -29.38 13.08 8.08
CA ALA A 117 -28.09 13.72 7.75
C ALA A 117 -27.06 12.74 7.14
N SER A 118 -27.44 11.47 6.99
CA SER A 118 -26.64 10.40 6.40
C SER A 118 -27.41 9.69 5.28
N SER A 119 -26.76 9.49 4.13
CA SER A 119 -27.28 8.69 3.01
C SER A 119 -26.75 7.25 3.00
N GLY A 120 -26.07 6.84 4.08
CA GLY A 120 -25.53 5.50 4.27
C GLY A 120 -24.28 5.50 5.16
N SER A 121 -23.75 4.32 5.44
CA SER A 121 -22.61 4.17 6.36
C SER A 121 -21.63 3.10 5.92
N ILE A 122 -20.41 3.21 6.42
CA ILE A 122 -19.34 2.22 6.30
C ILE A 122 -19.04 1.75 7.72
N LYS A 123 -19.15 0.44 7.94
CA LYS A 123 -18.91 -0.20 9.24
C LYS A 123 -17.79 -1.23 9.13
N ASP A 124 -17.00 -1.35 10.19
CA ASP A 124 -15.99 -2.40 10.31
C ASP A 124 -16.62 -3.77 10.64
N SER A 125 -15.79 -4.80 10.76
CA SER A 125 -16.20 -6.17 11.09
C SER A 125 -16.86 -6.30 12.48
N GLU A 126 -16.54 -5.40 13.41
CA GLU A 126 -17.17 -5.31 14.73
C GLU A 126 -18.52 -4.56 14.70
N GLY A 127 -18.93 -4.05 13.53
CA GLY A 127 -20.16 -3.28 13.34
C GLY A 127 -20.06 -1.82 13.77
N ARG A 128 -18.87 -1.33 14.12
CA ARG A 128 -18.64 0.07 14.49
C ARG A 128 -18.67 0.92 13.24
N CYS A 129 -19.34 2.07 13.31
CA CYS A 129 -19.38 3.02 12.20
C CYS A 129 -18.04 3.73 12.08
N VAL A 130 -17.34 3.53 10.96
CA VAL A 130 -16.06 4.19 10.68
C VAL A 130 -16.23 5.42 9.81
N ALA A 131 -17.24 5.45 8.94
CA ALA A 131 -17.60 6.62 8.14
C ALA A 131 -19.09 6.64 7.79
N TYR A 132 -19.61 7.82 7.46
CA TYR A 132 -20.95 7.98 6.88
C TYR A 132 -20.89 8.75 5.57
N PHE A 133 -21.90 8.56 4.73
CA PHE A 133 -22.11 9.36 3.53
C PHE A 133 -22.91 10.60 3.86
N ASP A 134 -22.33 11.79 3.70
CA ASP A 134 -22.96 13.06 4.05
C ASP A 134 -24.11 13.36 3.09
N SER A 135 -25.36 13.35 3.58
CA SER A 135 -26.54 13.54 2.71
C SER A 135 -26.65 14.96 2.14
N ARG A 136 -25.95 15.93 2.73
CA ARG A 136 -25.85 17.30 2.19
C ARG A 136 -24.93 17.36 0.97
N LYS A 137 -24.10 16.34 0.78
CA LYS A 137 -23.21 16.20 -0.37
C LYS A 137 -23.81 15.20 -1.36
N SER A 138 -23.83 15.58 -2.63
CA SER A 138 -24.10 14.61 -3.69
C SER A 138 -22.98 13.54 -3.77
N ARG A 139 -23.28 12.38 -4.38
CA ARG A 139 -22.31 11.35 -4.79
C ARG A 139 -21.64 10.58 -3.64
N PHE A 140 -22.40 10.15 -2.62
CA PHE A 140 -21.95 9.27 -1.54
C PHE A 140 -20.56 9.63 -0.97
N GLN A 141 -20.38 10.90 -0.61
CA GLN A 141 -19.11 11.39 -0.11
C GLN A 141 -18.96 11.13 1.38
N VAL A 142 -17.82 10.56 1.77
CA VAL A 142 -17.44 10.52 3.18
C VAL A 142 -16.88 11.87 3.63
N ARG A 143 -16.86 12.10 4.94
CA ARG A 143 -16.34 13.34 5.53
C ARG A 143 -14.97 13.10 6.18
N PRO A 144 -13.86 13.41 5.47
CA PRO A 144 -12.53 13.30 6.06
C PRO A 144 -12.31 14.36 7.14
N CYS A 145 -11.43 14.05 8.07
CA CYS A 145 -10.93 15.00 9.06
C CYS A 145 -9.81 15.85 8.45
N GLY A 146 -9.78 17.13 8.81
CA GLY A 146 -8.61 17.97 8.62
C GLY A 146 -7.63 17.87 9.80
N PRO A 147 -6.68 18.81 9.92
CA PRO A 147 -5.71 18.81 11.00
C PRO A 147 -6.37 18.85 12.39
N PRO A 148 -5.78 18.20 13.41
CA PRO A 148 -4.51 17.47 13.39
C PRO A 148 -4.61 16.01 12.89
N TYR A 149 -5.82 15.52 12.59
CA TYR A 149 -6.05 14.10 12.31
C TYR A 149 -5.99 13.74 10.81
N GLY A 150 -5.78 14.74 9.96
CA GLY A 150 -5.63 14.60 8.52
C GLY A 150 -4.94 15.83 7.93
N PRO A 151 -4.68 15.84 6.61
CA PRO A 151 -4.04 16.95 5.94
C PRO A 151 -4.93 18.19 5.91
N GLN A 152 -4.35 19.35 5.59
CA GLN A 152 -5.14 20.55 5.32
C GLN A 152 -6.05 20.31 4.11
N LEU A 153 -7.34 20.58 4.29
CA LEU A 153 -8.35 20.32 3.27
C LEU A 153 -8.60 21.56 2.42
N GLY A 154 -8.60 21.37 1.11
CA GLY A 154 -9.00 22.38 0.14
C GLY A 154 -10.51 22.50 -0.03
N PRO A 155 -10.96 23.37 -0.95
CA PRO A 155 -12.35 23.38 -1.38
C PRO A 155 -12.70 22.09 -2.12
N THR A 156 -14.00 21.82 -2.24
CA THR A 156 -14.48 20.72 -3.10
C THR A 156 -14.10 20.99 -4.56
N ALA A 157 -13.72 19.93 -5.27
CA ALA A 157 -13.42 19.95 -6.71
C ALA A 157 -14.69 19.96 -7.57
N PHE A 158 -15.85 19.66 -6.99
CA PHE A 158 -17.11 19.59 -7.72
C PHE A 158 -17.76 20.96 -7.87
N LYS A 159 -18.24 21.22 -9.08
CA LYS A 159 -19.06 22.39 -9.40
C LYS A 159 -20.53 22.01 -9.41
N GLU A 160 -21.36 22.96 -9.03
CA GLU A 160 -22.81 22.83 -9.07
C GLU A 160 -23.30 22.71 -10.52
N GLY A 161 -24.30 21.87 -10.76
CA GLY A 161 -24.88 21.63 -12.09
C GLY A 161 -24.04 20.77 -13.05
N GLU A 162 -22.80 20.42 -12.72
CA GLU A 162 -21.98 19.55 -13.57
C GLU A 162 -22.22 18.06 -13.29
N ALA A 163 -22.37 17.29 -14.38
CA ALA A 163 -22.38 15.84 -14.34
C ALA A 163 -20.94 15.31 -14.37
N TYR A 164 -20.62 14.41 -13.44
CA TYR A 164 -19.30 13.77 -13.37
C TYR A 164 -19.47 12.27 -13.45
N MET A 165 -18.61 11.64 -14.25
CA MET A 165 -18.47 10.19 -14.32
C MET A 165 -17.25 9.79 -13.50
N LEU A 166 -17.48 9.30 -12.27
CA LEU A 166 -16.46 9.08 -11.25
C LEU A 166 -16.22 7.59 -11.00
N SER A 167 -16.04 6.83 -12.08
CA SER A 167 -15.73 5.41 -12.02
C SER A 167 -14.38 5.14 -12.69
N VAL A 168 -13.55 4.32 -12.04
CA VAL A 168 -12.20 3.99 -12.51
C VAL A 168 -11.97 2.49 -12.53
N LEU A 169 -11.27 2.05 -13.56
CA LEU A 169 -10.84 0.68 -13.75
C LEU A 169 -9.32 0.65 -13.77
N TRP A 170 -8.72 -0.11 -12.85
CA TRP A 170 -7.33 -0.51 -12.92
C TRP A 170 -7.23 -1.81 -13.72
N PRO A 171 -6.59 -1.82 -14.91
CA PRO A 171 -6.56 -3.00 -15.76
C PRO A 171 -5.95 -4.23 -15.05
N PRO A 172 -6.47 -5.46 -15.27
CA PRO A 172 -5.90 -6.66 -14.68
C PRO A 172 -4.41 -6.87 -14.98
N SER A 173 -3.95 -6.47 -16.17
CA SER A 173 -2.54 -6.52 -16.54
C SER A 173 -1.66 -5.67 -15.61
N GLU A 174 -2.17 -4.51 -15.21
CA GLU A 174 -1.48 -3.58 -14.32
C GLU A 174 -1.53 -4.05 -12.86
N GLN A 175 -2.64 -4.66 -12.45
CA GLN A 175 -2.76 -5.33 -11.14
C GLN A 175 -1.75 -6.47 -11.01
N ASN A 176 -1.60 -7.29 -12.05
CA ASN A 176 -0.63 -8.39 -12.06
C ASN A 176 0.81 -7.84 -11.96
N ARG A 177 1.14 -6.76 -12.67
CA ARG A 177 2.45 -6.10 -12.53
C ARG A 177 2.72 -5.64 -11.10
N TRP A 178 1.72 -5.13 -10.41
CA TRP A 178 1.86 -4.74 -9.00
C TRP A 178 2.02 -5.95 -8.09
N HIS A 179 1.22 -7.01 -8.31
CA HIS A 179 1.33 -8.24 -7.55
C HIS A 179 2.72 -8.89 -7.69
N ASP A 180 3.26 -8.96 -8.92
CA ASP A 180 4.62 -9.44 -9.19
C ASP A 180 5.67 -8.58 -8.49
N HIS A 181 5.47 -7.26 -8.45
CA HIS A 181 6.36 -6.35 -7.74
C HIS A 181 6.36 -6.61 -6.23
N GLN A 182 5.18 -6.82 -5.64
CA GLN A 182 5.05 -7.18 -4.23
C GLN A 182 5.70 -8.52 -3.91
N ASN A 183 5.44 -9.55 -4.73
CA ASN A 183 6.02 -10.87 -4.54
C ASN A 183 7.56 -10.85 -4.62
N LYS A 184 8.12 -10.06 -5.55
CA LYS A 184 9.58 -9.86 -5.62
C LYS A 184 10.13 -9.15 -4.39
N ALA A 185 9.42 -8.15 -3.87
CA ALA A 185 9.83 -7.46 -2.64
C ALA A 185 9.82 -8.41 -1.43
N VAL A 186 8.79 -9.26 -1.31
CA VAL A 186 8.70 -10.29 -0.25
C VAL A 186 9.83 -11.31 -0.38
N ALA A 187 10.08 -11.85 -1.58
CA ALA A 187 11.15 -12.81 -1.81
C ALA A 187 12.54 -12.27 -1.45
N VAL A 188 12.81 -10.98 -1.72
CA VAL A 188 14.06 -10.31 -1.32
C VAL A 188 14.17 -10.17 0.20
N LEU A 189 13.06 -9.95 0.91
CA LEU A 189 13.06 -9.86 2.38
C LEU A 189 13.25 -11.24 3.04
N GLU A 190 12.62 -12.29 2.52
CA GLU A 190 12.73 -13.64 3.06
C GLU A 190 14.09 -14.28 2.81
N ASN A 191 14.69 -14.01 1.64
CA ASN A 191 15.98 -14.55 1.26
C ASN A 191 16.89 -13.45 0.68
N PRO A 192 17.40 -12.54 1.53
CA PRO A 192 18.22 -11.41 1.09
C PRO A 192 19.51 -11.91 0.43
N GLY A 193 20.13 -11.02 -0.37
CA GLY A 193 21.43 -11.31 -0.97
C GLY A 193 22.51 -11.60 0.07
N TYR A 194 23.61 -12.21 -0.36
CA TYR A 194 24.67 -12.61 0.57
C TYR A 194 25.23 -11.44 1.38
N THR A 195 25.36 -11.62 2.69
CA THR A 195 26.05 -10.69 3.59
C THR A 195 27.56 -10.69 3.33
N SER A 196 28.29 -9.77 3.96
CA SER A 196 29.76 -9.71 3.86
C SER A 196 30.41 -10.97 4.44
N GLU A 197 29.86 -11.49 5.54
CA GLU A 197 30.31 -12.69 6.25
C GLU A 197 30.06 -13.94 5.39
N GLU A 198 28.87 -14.06 4.80
CA GLU A 198 28.52 -15.15 3.89
C GLU A 198 29.41 -15.15 2.64
N LYS A 199 29.70 -13.97 2.08
CA LYS A 199 30.66 -13.83 0.95
C LYS A 199 32.08 -14.21 1.34
N ALA A 200 32.54 -13.84 2.54
CA ALA A 200 33.85 -14.21 3.04
C ALA A 200 33.95 -15.73 3.25
N TRP A 201 32.91 -16.34 3.82
CA TRP A 201 32.82 -17.80 4.00
C TRP A 201 32.84 -18.53 2.66
N LEU A 202 32.04 -18.09 1.69
CA LEU A 202 32.03 -18.63 0.32
C LEU A 202 33.40 -18.54 -0.34
N LYS A 203 34.08 -17.39 -0.21
CA LYS A 203 35.42 -17.20 -0.76
C LYS A 203 36.44 -18.15 -0.11
N LYS A 204 36.38 -18.33 1.21
CA LYS A 204 37.27 -19.21 1.97
C LYS A 204 37.09 -20.69 1.62
N HIS A 205 35.86 -21.16 1.49
CA HIS A 205 35.56 -22.58 1.35
C HIS A 205 35.36 -23.04 -0.10
N TYR A 206 34.89 -22.15 -0.98
CA TYR A 206 34.50 -22.50 -2.36
C TYR A 206 35.10 -21.56 -3.42
N LYS A 207 35.96 -20.60 -3.06
CA LYS A 207 36.56 -19.57 -3.93
C LYS A 207 35.58 -18.49 -4.43
N SER A 208 34.37 -18.86 -4.84
CA SER A 208 33.31 -17.91 -5.24
C SER A 208 31.92 -18.55 -5.23
N GLU A 209 30.88 -17.72 -5.29
CA GLU A 209 29.48 -18.17 -5.46
C GLU A 209 29.34 -19.10 -6.68
N PHE A 210 29.97 -18.77 -7.82
CA PHE A 210 29.92 -19.60 -9.02
C PHE A 210 30.39 -21.03 -8.79
N HIS A 211 31.53 -21.20 -8.11
CA HIS A 211 32.09 -22.51 -7.82
C HIS A 211 31.22 -23.26 -6.80
N PHE A 212 30.73 -22.56 -5.77
CA PHE A 212 29.81 -23.13 -4.80
C PHE A 212 28.53 -23.66 -5.47
N LEU A 213 27.85 -22.83 -6.27
CA LEU A 213 26.63 -23.23 -6.96
C LEU A 213 26.90 -24.43 -7.89
N ARG A 214 27.99 -24.38 -8.67
CA ARG A 214 28.35 -25.47 -9.59
C ARG A 214 28.56 -26.80 -8.88
N VAL A 215 29.22 -26.81 -7.71
CA VAL A 215 29.46 -28.04 -6.92
C VAL A 215 28.15 -28.59 -6.34
N ASN A 216 27.18 -27.73 -6.03
CA ASN A 216 25.85 -28.12 -5.55
C ASN A 216 24.84 -28.39 -6.68
N GLY A 217 25.27 -28.45 -7.94
CA GLY A 217 24.38 -28.70 -9.09
C GLY A 217 23.50 -27.50 -9.50
N LEU A 218 23.76 -26.33 -8.93
CA LEU A 218 23.01 -25.09 -9.11
C LEU A 218 23.63 -24.18 -10.18
N LYS A 219 22.82 -23.39 -10.87
CA LYS A 219 23.23 -22.52 -11.98
C LYS A 219 23.20 -21.04 -11.60
N ILE A 220 24.34 -20.35 -11.72
CA ILE A 220 24.46 -18.92 -11.38
C ILE A 220 23.54 -17.98 -12.17
N TYR A 221 23.03 -18.39 -13.33
CA TYR A 221 22.15 -17.57 -14.18
C TYR A 221 20.66 -17.80 -13.94
N LYS A 222 20.29 -18.72 -13.04
CA LYS A 222 18.92 -18.93 -12.60
C LYS A 222 18.74 -18.30 -11.23
N ASN A 223 17.80 -17.37 -11.09
CA ASN A 223 17.61 -16.68 -9.81
C ASN A 223 17.11 -17.64 -8.72
N GLU A 224 16.31 -18.63 -9.09
CA GLU A 224 15.80 -19.67 -8.21
C GLU A 224 16.95 -20.51 -7.64
N ASP A 225 17.88 -20.96 -8.49
CA ASP A 225 19.07 -21.71 -8.07
C ASP A 225 19.99 -20.85 -7.18
N ARG A 226 20.08 -19.54 -7.43
CA ARG A 226 20.83 -18.62 -6.56
C ARG A 226 20.13 -18.42 -5.21
N GLU A 227 18.80 -18.41 -5.18
CA GLU A 227 18.00 -18.36 -3.95
C GLU A 227 18.23 -19.61 -3.11
N GLU A 228 18.13 -20.78 -3.72
CA GLU A 228 18.43 -22.06 -3.08
C GLU A 228 19.88 -22.08 -2.54
N GLY A 229 20.85 -21.64 -3.35
CA GLY A 229 22.24 -21.54 -2.93
C GLY A 229 22.47 -20.64 -1.70
N ARG A 230 21.68 -19.58 -1.51
CA ARG A 230 21.78 -18.73 -0.30
C ARG A 230 21.32 -19.48 0.95
N LEU A 231 20.24 -20.25 0.84
CA LEU A 231 19.72 -21.07 1.94
C LEU A 231 20.72 -22.16 2.34
N ILE A 232 21.35 -22.82 1.36
CA ILE A 232 22.37 -23.86 1.62
C ILE A 232 23.59 -23.27 2.34
N VAL A 233 24.12 -22.12 1.89
CA VAL A 233 25.25 -21.46 2.57
C VAL A 233 24.93 -21.15 4.03
N ARG A 234 23.75 -20.58 4.29
CA ARG A 234 23.33 -20.26 5.66
C ARG A 234 23.22 -21.50 6.54
N ALA A 235 22.66 -22.58 6.00
CA ALA A 235 22.59 -23.86 6.71
C ALA A 235 23.99 -24.43 7.01
N MET A 236 24.90 -24.39 6.03
CA MET A 236 26.29 -24.86 6.19
C MET A 236 27.09 -24.01 7.20
N MET A 237 26.88 -22.70 7.22
CA MET A 237 27.52 -21.81 8.19
C MET A 237 27.04 -22.11 9.61
N ARG A 238 25.72 -22.29 9.81
CA ARG A 238 25.13 -22.63 11.11
C ARG A 238 25.67 -23.96 11.66
N ALA A 239 25.70 -25.00 10.83
CA ALA A 239 26.22 -26.32 11.24
C ALA A 239 27.70 -26.27 11.69
N LYS A 240 28.50 -25.40 11.07
CA LYS A 240 29.92 -25.24 11.44
C LYS A 240 30.17 -24.49 12.75
N GLU A 241 29.24 -23.63 13.16
CA GLU A 241 29.32 -22.94 14.44
C GLU A 241 29.05 -23.91 15.60
N GLU A 242 28.19 -24.93 15.39
CA GLU A 242 27.86 -25.96 16.38
C GLU A 242 28.99 -26.99 16.57
N ASP A 243 29.74 -27.34 15.51
CA ASP A 243 30.88 -28.27 15.59
C ASP A 243 32.18 -27.63 16.15
N GLY A 244 32.16 -26.33 16.45
CA GLY A 244 33.34 -25.56 16.89
C GLY A 244 33.64 -25.57 18.39
N ASP A 245 32.72 -26.09 19.23
CA ASP A 245 32.82 -26.03 20.70
C ASP A 245 33.39 -27.30 21.37
N GLU A 246 33.80 -28.32 20.59
CA GLU A 246 34.37 -29.58 21.10
C GLU A 246 35.86 -29.76 20.76
N ASP A 247 36.76 -28.86 21.17
CA ASP A 247 38.16 -29.29 21.37
C ASP A 247 38.94 -28.42 22.36
N GLY A 248 38.96 -28.87 23.63
CA GLY A 248 39.64 -28.14 24.70
C GLY A 248 39.99 -28.95 25.96
N ARG A 249 39.98 -30.29 25.94
CA ARG A 249 40.54 -31.08 27.05
C ARG A 249 41.61 -32.07 26.57
N PRO A 250 42.88 -31.88 26.96
CA PRO A 250 43.92 -32.82 26.59
C PRO A 250 43.73 -34.13 27.35
N ARG A 251 43.72 -35.24 26.60
CA ARG A 251 43.77 -36.60 27.14
C ARG A 251 45.04 -36.76 27.97
N LYS A 252 44.91 -36.83 29.30
CA LYS A 252 46.00 -37.27 30.18
C LYS A 252 46.36 -38.71 29.81
N ARG A 253 47.55 -38.88 29.23
CA ARG A 253 48.25 -40.17 29.14
C ARG A 253 48.50 -40.68 30.56
N VAL A 254 47.86 -41.77 30.94
CA VAL A 254 48.30 -42.61 32.05
C VAL A 254 49.39 -43.52 31.49
N ARG A 255 50.64 -43.31 31.92
CA ARG A 255 51.69 -44.32 31.86
C ARG A 255 51.77 -44.98 33.24
N MET A 256 51.92 -46.31 33.18
CA MET A 256 52.10 -47.32 34.25
C MET A 256 52.44 -46.79 35.64
#